data_AF-A0A3N5QP82-F1
#
_entry.id   AF-A0A3N5QP82-F1
#
_cell.length_a   1.000
_cell.length_b   1.000
_cell.length_c   1.000
_cell.angle_alpha   90.00
_cell.angle_beta   90.00
_cell.angle_gamma   90.00
#
_symmetry.space_group_name_H-M   'P 1'
#
loop_
_entity.id
_entity.type
_entity.pdbx_description
1 polymer ?
#
loop_
_entity_poly.entity_id
_entity_poly.type
_entity_poly.pdbx_seq_one_letter_code
_entity_poly.pdbx_strand_id
1 'polypeptide(L)'
;MKNKTIFKTNSGIFYFTIICMLFVVMNFDCRAKENQWPSMAEFDLKIGIEARSEKIYFEIPLRDIRGRIQYTLICRGGSVEYLNAFTDSNKILYAPDLGFRLYEGTKEVEGSLLCEDGAPAWHSRGQVRYSQLVGACGKYPEYGMLRHFRLRGFELTLEFFDIVIDPEGKPAYLNLRISLHRYPKAISAQAGRPGYLSPEAEGRSCEKVLKGKDPLMRRNKQGSWYKIQE
;
A
#
# COMPACT_ATOMS: atom_id res chain seq x y z
N MET A 1 -38.48 -63.72 -25.10
CA MET A 1 -38.67 -63.25 -26.48
C MET A 1 -37.45 -62.44 -26.88
N LYS A 2 -36.72 -62.95 -27.87
CA LYS A 2 -35.50 -62.36 -28.45
C LYS A 2 -35.94 -61.61 -29.71
N ASN A 3 -35.42 -60.41 -29.96
CA ASN A 3 -35.34 -59.88 -31.32
C ASN A 3 -34.01 -59.16 -31.52
N LYS A 4 -33.13 -59.85 -32.25
CA LYS A 4 -31.96 -59.32 -32.94
C LYS A 4 -32.47 -58.59 -34.19
N THR A 5 -31.89 -57.45 -34.52
CA THR A 5 -31.88 -56.99 -35.92
C THR A 5 -30.50 -56.47 -36.27
N ILE A 6 -29.94 -57.11 -37.28
CA ILE A 6 -28.64 -56.94 -37.91
C ILE A 6 -28.83 -55.92 -39.03
N PHE A 7 -27.93 -54.95 -39.17
CA PHE A 7 -27.81 -54.20 -40.43
C PHE A 7 -26.38 -54.24 -40.96
N LYS A 8 -26.32 -54.51 -42.27
CA LYS A 8 -25.16 -54.83 -43.09
C LYS A 8 -24.26 -53.63 -43.33
N THR A 9 -22.98 -53.97 -43.46
CA THR A 9 -21.87 -53.21 -44.01
C THR A 9 -22.08 -52.86 -45.48
N ASN A 10 -21.59 -51.69 -45.89
CA ASN A 10 -21.23 -51.41 -47.28
C ASN A 10 -19.84 -50.76 -47.30
N SER A 11 -18.94 -51.43 -48.00
CA SER A 11 -17.55 -51.04 -48.24
C SER A 11 -17.49 -50.10 -49.43
N GLY A 12 -16.87 -48.93 -49.26
CA GLY A 12 -16.55 -47.97 -50.33
C GLY A 12 -15.11 -47.51 -50.17
N ILE A 13 -14.29 -47.92 -51.13
CA ILE A 13 -12.83 -47.83 -51.21
C ILE A 13 -12.38 -46.45 -51.73
N PHE A 14 -11.37 -45.89 -51.06
CA PHE A 14 -10.32 -44.96 -51.52
C PHE A 14 -10.77 -43.62 -52.15
N TYR A 15 -10.19 -42.51 -51.68
CA TYR A 15 -9.17 -41.76 -52.41
C TYR A 15 -8.76 -40.51 -51.60
N PHE A 16 -7.44 -40.34 -51.54
CA PHE A 16 -6.72 -39.07 -51.52
C PHE A 16 -6.68 -38.20 -50.25
N THR A 17 -5.49 -38.23 -49.64
CA THR A 17 -4.63 -37.05 -49.49
C THR A 17 -5.33 -35.75 -49.11
N ILE A 18 -5.25 -35.41 -47.82
CA ILE A 18 -4.62 -34.18 -47.30
C ILE A 18 -4.60 -34.38 -45.78
N ILE A 19 -3.48 -34.93 -45.31
CA ILE A 19 -3.03 -34.66 -43.93
C ILE A 19 -2.60 -33.20 -43.97
N CYS A 20 -3.59 -32.29 -43.95
CA CYS A 20 -3.34 -30.95 -43.49
C CYS A 20 -2.99 -31.14 -42.03
N MET A 21 -1.68 -31.14 -41.77
CA MET A 21 -1.11 -30.57 -40.57
C MET A 21 -1.83 -29.24 -40.30
N LEU A 22 -3.01 -29.30 -39.68
CA LEU A 22 -3.41 -28.33 -38.68
C LEU A 22 -2.44 -28.58 -37.51
N PHE A 23 -1.19 -28.18 -37.71
CA PHE A 23 -0.52 -27.42 -36.67
C PHE A 23 -1.42 -26.19 -36.50
N VAL A 24 -2.46 -26.35 -35.66
CA VAL A 24 -2.93 -25.25 -34.85
C VAL A 24 -1.67 -24.87 -34.10
N VAL A 25 -0.96 -23.89 -34.64
CA VAL A 25 0.00 -23.09 -33.90
C VAL A 25 -0.88 -22.46 -32.84
N MET A 26 -1.11 -23.22 -31.75
CA MET A 26 -1.53 -22.68 -30.49
C MET A 26 -0.33 -21.81 -30.12
N ASN A 27 -0.35 -20.59 -30.66
CA ASN A 27 0.27 -19.45 -30.05
C ASN A 27 -0.41 -19.39 -28.68
N PHE A 28 0.08 -20.19 -27.74
CA PHE A 28 0.08 -19.83 -26.36
C PHE A 28 0.91 -18.56 -26.35
N ASP A 29 0.26 -17.44 -26.66
CA ASP A 29 0.58 -16.17 -26.08
C ASP A 29 0.49 -16.41 -24.57
N CYS A 30 1.56 -16.98 -24.02
CA CYS A 30 1.97 -16.75 -22.66
C CYS A 30 2.41 -15.28 -22.62
N ARG A 31 1.45 -14.37 -22.89
CA ARG A 31 1.49 -13.05 -22.29
C ARG A 31 1.45 -13.37 -20.83
N ALA A 32 2.64 -13.42 -20.22
CA ALA A 32 2.81 -13.19 -18.80
C ALA A 32 1.79 -12.09 -18.50
N LYS A 33 0.77 -12.45 -17.71
CA LYS A 33 -0.33 -11.56 -17.37
C LYS A 33 0.35 -10.45 -16.62
N GLU A 34 0.78 -9.43 -17.36
CA GLU A 34 1.42 -8.24 -16.85
C GLU A 34 0.49 -7.83 -15.73
N ASN A 35 0.99 -7.85 -14.49
CA ASN A 35 0.17 -7.69 -13.30
C ASN A 35 -0.41 -6.27 -13.33
N GLN A 36 -1.47 -6.10 -14.10
CA GLN A 36 -2.13 -4.83 -14.32
C GLN A 36 -2.96 -4.61 -13.08
N TRP A 37 -2.40 -3.81 -12.17
CA TRP A 37 -3.14 -3.29 -11.04
C TRP A 37 -4.41 -2.58 -11.54
N PRO A 38 -5.47 -2.59 -10.73
CA PRO A 38 -6.70 -1.89 -11.09
C PRO A 38 -6.43 -0.39 -11.30
N SER A 39 -7.06 0.19 -12.31
CA SER A 39 -7.08 1.65 -12.45
C SER A 39 -7.96 2.22 -11.35
N MET A 40 -7.35 3.00 -10.46
CA MET A 40 -8.01 3.56 -9.29
C MET A 40 -8.86 4.79 -9.65
N ALA A 41 -10.00 4.95 -8.97
CA ALA A 41 -10.77 6.18 -9.01
C ALA A 41 -10.07 7.25 -8.16
N GLU A 42 -9.95 8.46 -8.70
CA GLU A 42 -9.35 9.60 -8.01
C GLU A 42 -10.32 10.16 -6.97
N PHE A 43 -9.79 10.62 -5.84
CA PHE A 43 -10.60 11.27 -4.81
C PHE A 43 -9.79 12.25 -3.98
N ASP A 44 -10.50 13.09 -3.23
CA ASP A 44 -9.99 14.07 -2.30
C ASP A 44 -10.90 14.13 -1.07
N LEU A 45 -10.35 13.82 0.11
CA LEU A 45 -11.08 13.77 1.37
C LEU A 45 -10.37 14.63 2.41
N LYS A 46 -11.14 15.42 3.17
CA LYS A 46 -10.64 16.21 4.30
C LYS A 46 -11.25 15.73 5.60
N ILE A 47 -10.42 15.58 6.63
CA ILE A 47 -10.80 15.08 7.96
C ILE A 47 -10.17 15.99 9.01
N GLY A 48 -10.98 16.43 9.98
CA GLY A 48 -10.49 17.07 11.19
C GLY A 48 -10.06 16.04 12.23
N ILE A 49 -8.91 16.24 12.88
CA ILE A 49 -8.37 15.35 13.89
C ILE A 49 -8.11 16.12 15.18
N GLU A 50 -8.87 15.77 16.21
CA GLU A 50 -8.64 16.16 17.60
C GLU A 50 -7.48 15.33 18.14
N ALA A 51 -6.28 15.91 18.18
CA ALA A 51 -5.01 15.21 18.38
C ALA A 51 -4.88 14.52 19.75
N ARG A 52 -5.65 15.00 20.75
CA ARG A 52 -5.70 14.48 22.12
C ARG A 52 -6.85 13.48 22.36
N SER A 53 -7.57 13.07 21.31
CA SER A 53 -8.65 12.10 21.43
C SER A 53 -8.13 10.77 21.98
N GLU A 54 -8.88 10.14 22.89
CA GLU A 54 -8.55 8.80 23.40
C GLU A 54 -8.44 7.78 22.26
N LYS A 55 -9.27 7.94 21.22
CA LYS A 55 -9.29 7.08 20.05
C LYS A 55 -9.38 7.89 18.77
N ILE A 56 -8.41 7.68 17.88
CA ILE A 56 -8.45 8.14 16.50
C ILE A 56 -8.53 6.89 15.62
N TYR A 57 -9.61 6.77 14.86
CA TYR A 57 -9.80 5.67 13.91
C TYR A 57 -10.63 6.14 12.73
N PHE A 58 -10.12 5.90 11.53
CA PHE A 58 -10.93 5.97 10.32
C PHE A 58 -10.45 4.94 9.30
N GLU A 59 -11.40 4.48 8.51
CA GLU A 59 -11.24 3.47 7.47
C GLU A 59 -11.81 4.01 6.17
N ILE A 60 -10.98 4.04 5.13
CA ILE A 60 -11.32 4.63 3.84
C ILE A 60 -11.18 3.56 2.76
N PRO A 61 -12.29 3.10 2.16
CA PRO A 61 -12.23 2.16 1.05
C PRO A 61 -11.82 2.89 -0.24
N LEU A 62 -10.75 2.40 -0.87
CA LEU A 62 -10.23 2.90 -2.14
C LEU A 62 -10.81 2.06 -3.27
N ARG A 63 -11.54 2.71 -4.18
CA ARG A 63 -12.28 2.05 -5.25
C ARG A 63 -11.58 2.19 -6.59
N ASP A 64 -11.72 1.17 -7.44
CA ASP A 64 -11.36 1.29 -8.85
C ASP A 64 -12.37 2.13 -9.63
N ILE A 65 -12.05 2.44 -10.90
CA ILE A 65 -12.96 3.15 -11.82
C ILE A 65 -14.30 2.42 -12.06
N ARG A 66 -14.45 1.17 -11.61
CA ARG A 66 -15.70 0.40 -11.67
C ARG A 66 -16.43 0.38 -10.32
N GLY A 67 -15.98 1.15 -9.33
CA GLY A 67 -16.57 1.26 -8.00
C GLY A 67 -16.26 0.11 -7.05
N ARG A 68 -15.41 -0.86 -7.45
CA ARG A 68 -15.06 -2.02 -6.60
C ARG A 68 -13.97 -1.63 -5.63
N ILE A 69 -14.08 -2.08 -4.37
CA ILE A 69 -13.04 -1.86 -3.35
C ILE A 69 -11.83 -2.71 -3.72
N GLN A 70 -10.68 -2.07 -3.92
CA GLN A 70 -9.41 -2.73 -4.22
C GLN A 70 -8.47 -2.68 -3.04
N TYR A 71 -8.50 -1.57 -2.31
CA TYR A 71 -7.68 -1.35 -1.13
C TYR A 71 -8.50 -0.66 -0.04
N THR A 72 -8.01 -0.74 1.20
CA THR A 72 -8.52 0.05 2.31
C THR A 72 -7.36 0.73 3.02
N LEU A 73 -7.49 2.04 3.23
CA LEU A 73 -6.59 2.86 4.04
C LEU A 73 -7.16 2.98 5.45
N ILE A 74 -6.41 2.54 6.44
CA ILE A 74 -6.70 2.74 7.86
C ILE A 74 -5.75 3.78 8.43
N CYS A 75 -6.29 4.64 9.29
CA CYS A 75 -5.50 5.40 10.26
C CYS A 75 -5.90 4.99 11.67
N ARG A 76 -4.90 4.79 12.54
CA ARG A 76 -5.08 4.63 13.99
C ARG A 76 -4.20 5.61 14.74
N GLY A 77 -4.72 6.16 15.82
CA GLY A 77 -4.01 6.99 16.79
C GLY A 77 -4.79 7.08 18.09
N GLY A 78 -4.35 7.93 19.01
CA GLY A 78 -5.03 8.19 20.28
C GLY A 78 -4.15 7.90 21.48
N SER A 79 -4.77 7.49 22.60
CA SER A 79 -4.05 7.25 23.86
C SER A 79 -3.17 5.99 23.80
N VAL A 80 -2.14 5.96 24.64
CA VAL A 80 -1.25 4.80 24.79
C VAL A 80 -2.04 3.57 25.24
N GLU A 81 -3.00 3.76 26.14
CA GLU A 81 -3.88 2.72 26.64
C GLU A 81 -4.70 2.08 25.51
N TYR A 82 -5.30 2.89 24.64
CA TYR A 82 -6.05 2.40 23.48
C TYR A 82 -5.16 1.64 22.49
N LEU A 83 -3.98 2.19 22.17
CA LEU A 83 -3.05 1.56 21.23
C LEU A 83 -2.49 0.23 21.76
N ASN A 84 -2.14 0.17 23.05
CA ASN A 84 -1.67 -1.05 23.70
C ASN A 84 -2.74 -2.14 23.73
N ALA A 85 -3.98 -1.80 24.09
CA ALA A 85 -5.09 -2.76 24.08
C ALA A 85 -5.30 -3.40 22.70
N PHE A 86 -5.08 -2.64 21.63
CA PHE A 86 -5.15 -3.15 20.26
C PHE A 86 -3.93 -4.03 19.89
N THR A 87 -2.73 -3.65 20.32
CA THR A 87 -1.52 -4.45 20.12
C THR A 87 -1.64 -5.80 20.79
N ASP A 88 -2.18 -5.88 22.00
CA ASP A 88 -2.38 -7.13 22.73
C ASP A 88 -3.37 -8.07 22.02
N SER A 89 -4.45 -7.51 21.47
CA SER A 89 -5.48 -8.32 20.80
C SER A 89 -5.08 -8.77 19.39
N ASN A 90 -4.37 -7.93 18.63
CA ASN A 90 -4.11 -8.16 17.20
C ASN A 90 -2.64 -8.44 16.86
N LYS A 91 -1.73 -8.34 17.85
CA LYS A 91 -0.27 -8.44 17.66
C LYS A 91 0.29 -7.41 16.68
N ILE A 92 -0.43 -6.30 16.50
CA ILE A 92 -0.05 -5.21 15.60
C ILE A 92 0.48 -4.06 16.45
N LEU A 93 1.77 -3.77 16.32
CA LEU A 93 2.41 -2.64 17.01
C LEU A 93 2.03 -1.32 16.35
N TYR A 94 1.44 -0.41 17.14
CA TYR A 94 1.28 1.01 16.80
C TYR A 94 2.15 1.81 17.75
N ALA A 95 3.15 2.50 17.20
CA ALA A 95 4.11 3.30 17.95
C ALA A 95 4.01 4.83 17.73
N PRO A 96 3.43 5.37 16.63
CA PRO A 96 3.35 6.81 16.45
C PRO A 96 1.99 7.39 16.90
N ASP A 97 1.93 8.72 16.99
CA ASP A 97 0.70 9.46 17.28
C ASP A 97 -0.40 9.17 16.25
N LEU A 98 -0.03 9.03 14.95
CA LEU A 98 -0.91 8.59 13.87
C LEU A 98 -0.21 7.53 12.99
N GLY A 99 -0.82 6.37 12.83
CA GLY A 99 -0.33 5.26 12.01
C GLY A 99 -1.24 4.97 10.82
N PHE A 100 -0.74 5.22 9.62
CA PHE A 100 -1.44 4.91 8.37
C PHE A 100 -1.02 3.55 7.80
N ARG A 101 -1.99 2.77 7.36
CA ARG A 101 -1.79 1.47 6.72
C ARG A 101 -2.69 1.30 5.53
N LEU A 102 -2.14 0.76 4.45
CA LEU A 102 -2.88 0.45 3.24
C LEU A 102 -2.77 -1.05 2.97
N TYR A 103 -3.88 -1.72 2.71
CA TYR A 103 -3.88 -3.15 2.40
C TYR A 103 -4.89 -3.48 1.29
N GLU A 104 -4.77 -4.68 0.73
CA GLU A 104 -5.66 -5.17 -0.32
C GLU A 104 -7.00 -5.63 0.26
N GLY A 105 -8.09 -5.31 -0.43
CA GLY A 105 -9.44 -5.65 -0.01
C GLY A 105 -9.87 -4.91 1.27
N THR A 106 -10.72 -5.54 2.07
CA THR A 106 -11.39 -4.92 3.23
C THR A 106 -10.87 -5.38 4.58
N LYS A 107 -9.97 -6.36 4.63
CA LYS A 107 -9.50 -6.97 5.89
C LYS A 107 -8.13 -6.41 6.28
N GLU A 108 -8.04 -5.80 7.46
CA GLU A 108 -6.76 -5.37 8.04
C GLU A 108 -5.83 -6.58 8.21
N VAL A 109 -4.58 -6.40 7.78
CA VAL A 109 -3.50 -7.38 7.89
C VAL A 109 -2.29 -6.71 8.57
N GLU A 110 -1.35 -7.53 9.06
CA GLU A 110 -0.16 -7.03 9.76
C GLU A 110 0.70 -6.11 8.89
N GLY A 111 0.80 -6.43 7.59
CA GLY A 111 1.58 -5.66 6.61
C GLY A 111 0.90 -4.37 6.16
N SER A 112 1.67 -3.55 5.44
CA SER A 112 1.14 -2.36 4.76
C SER A 112 1.78 -2.23 3.38
N LEU A 113 0.99 -1.81 2.41
CA LEU A 113 1.46 -1.39 1.08
C LEU A 113 2.17 -0.04 1.12
N LEU A 114 2.04 0.72 2.23
CA LEU A 114 2.78 1.97 2.44
C LEU A 114 4.24 1.75 2.87
N CYS A 115 4.65 0.50 3.12
CA CYS A 115 6.03 0.18 3.43
C CYS A 115 6.94 0.34 2.22
N GLU A 116 8.12 0.92 2.42
CA GLU A 116 9.15 0.98 1.41
C GLU A 116 9.96 -0.33 1.37
N ASP A 117 10.04 -0.95 0.18
CA ASP A 117 10.87 -2.12 -0.13
C ASP A 117 10.73 -3.33 0.82
N GLY A 118 9.49 -3.62 1.24
CA GLY A 118 9.21 -4.74 2.14
C GLY A 118 9.62 -4.50 3.58
N ALA A 119 9.97 -3.26 3.97
CA ALA A 119 10.16 -2.89 5.36
C ALA A 119 8.89 -3.20 6.20
N PRO A 120 9.03 -3.40 7.53
CA PRO A 120 7.87 -3.59 8.37
C PRO A 120 7.03 -2.31 8.48
N ALA A 121 5.72 -2.45 8.71
CA ALA A 121 4.79 -1.32 8.76
C ALA A 121 5.16 -0.22 9.77
N TRP A 122 5.80 -0.60 10.89
CA TRP A 122 6.28 0.34 11.89
C TRP A 122 7.50 1.17 11.45
N HIS A 123 8.15 0.81 10.34
CA HIS A 123 9.25 1.58 9.74
C HIS A 123 8.79 2.42 8.54
N SER A 124 7.55 2.24 8.07
CA SER A 124 7.00 3.05 7.00
C SER A 124 6.87 4.51 7.43
N ARG A 125 7.09 5.45 6.51
CA ARG A 125 6.69 6.85 6.73
C ARG A 125 5.17 7.06 6.74
N GLY A 126 4.37 6.00 6.67
CA GLY A 126 2.97 6.02 7.12
C GLY A 126 2.84 6.17 8.65
N GLN A 127 3.93 6.01 9.41
CA GLN A 127 3.98 6.32 10.83
C GLN A 127 4.32 7.82 11.01
N VAL A 128 3.40 8.57 11.61
CA VAL A 128 3.46 10.03 11.74
C VAL A 128 3.51 10.41 13.21
N ARG A 129 4.62 11.02 13.62
CA ARG A 129 4.74 11.65 14.95
C ARG A 129 4.33 13.11 14.85
N TYR A 130 3.70 13.64 15.88
CA TYR A 130 3.33 15.05 15.96
C TYR A 130 4.53 16.00 15.91
N SER A 131 5.68 15.58 16.44
CA SER A 131 6.95 16.31 16.28
C SER A 131 7.36 16.49 14.82
N GLN A 132 6.93 15.59 13.92
CA GLN A 132 7.21 15.69 12.49
C GLN A 132 6.32 16.72 11.78
N LEU A 133 5.23 17.16 12.41
CA LEU A 133 4.26 18.06 11.79
C LEU A 133 4.51 19.54 12.11
N VAL A 134 5.46 19.83 13.00
CA VAL A 134 5.71 21.18 13.52
C VAL A 134 7.13 21.66 13.20
N GLY A 135 7.35 22.97 13.28
CA GLY A 135 8.67 23.59 13.10
C GLY A 135 9.33 23.25 11.76
N ALA A 136 10.65 23.02 11.79
CA ALA A 136 11.41 22.60 10.61
C ALA A 136 10.97 21.22 10.08
N CYS A 137 10.58 20.31 10.97
CA CYS A 137 10.14 18.97 10.59
C CYS A 137 8.87 18.98 9.75
N GLY A 138 7.93 19.88 10.05
CA GLY A 138 6.69 20.03 9.27
C GLY A 138 6.96 20.30 7.79
N LYS A 139 8.07 20.96 7.47
CA LYS A 139 8.49 21.30 6.09
C LYS A 139 9.39 20.25 5.46
N TYR A 140 9.77 19.19 6.18
CA TYR A 140 10.67 18.17 5.66
C TYR A 140 9.95 17.35 4.57
N PRO A 141 10.50 17.28 3.35
CA PRO A 141 9.81 16.60 2.25
C PRO A 141 9.65 15.11 2.54
N GLU A 142 8.47 14.56 2.23
CA GLU A 142 8.09 13.14 2.36
C GLU A 142 8.00 12.60 3.80
N TYR A 143 8.48 13.33 4.81
CA TYR A 143 8.47 12.96 6.23
C TYR A 143 7.75 13.98 7.13
N GLY A 144 7.47 15.19 6.64
CA GLY A 144 6.77 16.23 7.38
C GLY A 144 5.25 16.19 7.18
N MET A 145 4.68 17.36 6.95
CA MET A 145 3.25 17.58 6.67
C MET A 145 2.78 17.05 5.32
N LEU A 146 3.69 16.75 4.38
CA LEU A 146 3.32 16.26 3.04
C LEU A 146 4.03 14.93 2.73
N ARG A 147 3.25 13.89 2.44
CA ARG A 147 3.76 12.52 2.19
C ARG A 147 3.16 11.86 0.94
N HIS A 148 4.07 11.54 0.03
CA HIS A 148 3.98 10.95 -1.32
C HIS A 148 3.99 9.44 -1.52
N PHE A 149 2.92 8.66 -1.34
CA PHE A 149 3.00 7.20 -1.55
C PHE A 149 2.69 6.80 -2.99
N ARG A 150 3.73 6.48 -3.76
CA ARG A 150 3.65 6.07 -5.17
C ARG A 150 3.75 4.55 -5.28
N LEU A 151 2.67 3.90 -5.72
CA LEU A 151 2.59 2.45 -5.90
C LEU A 151 1.47 2.06 -6.85
N ARG A 152 1.60 0.93 -7.51
CA ARG A 152 0.51 0.24 -8.21
C ARG A 152 -0.31 1.10 -9.17
N GLY A 153 0.35 2.02 -9.89
CA GLY A 153 -0.27 2.91 -10.85
C GLY A 153 -1.00 4.12 -10.25
N PHE A 154 -0.85 4.40 -8.95
CA PHE A 154 -1.41 5.58 -8.30
C PHE A 154 -0.42 6.25 -7.32
N GLU A 155 -0.75 7.49 -6.96
CA GLU A 155 -0.12 8.26 -5.90
C GLU A 155 -1.18 8.56 -4.84
N LEU A 156 -0.94 8.11 -3.62
CA LEU A 156 -1.70 8.45 -2.43
C LEU A 156 -0.94 9.54 -1.66
N THR A 157 -1.59 10.66 -1.41
CA THR A 157 -0.99 11.80 -0.72
C THR A 157 -1.68 12.00 0.63
N LEU A 158 -0.87 12.15 1.68
CA LEU A 158 -1.29 12.60 3.00
C LEU A 158 -0.74 14.02 3.21
N GLU A 159 -1.64 14.99 3.38
CA GLU A 159 -1.32 16.39 3.64
C GLU A 159 -1.94 16.82 4.97
N PHE A 160 -1.09 17.23 5.92
CA PHE A 160 -1.48 17.78 7.22
C PHE A 160 -1.39 19.29 7.16
N PHE A 161 -2.45 19.99 7.57
CA PHE A 161 -2.53 21.44 7.47
C PHE A 161 -3.43 22.03 8.58
N ASP A 162 -3.43 23.36 8.71
CA ASP A 162 -4.16 24.09 9.76
C ASP A 162 -3.94 23.51 11.16
N ILE A 163 -2.67 23.26 11.51
CA ILE A 163 -2.30 22.62 12.77
C ILE A 163 -2.40 23.66 13.89
N VAL A 164 -3.29 23.40 14.84
CA VAL A 164 -3.44 24.18 16.07
C VAL A 164 -2.53 23.57 17.13
N ILE A 165 -1.64 24.39 17.68
CA ILE A 165 -0.67 23.99 18.71
C ILE A 165 -1.17 24.46 20.08
N ASP A 166 -1.10 23.58 21.07
CA ASP A 166 -1.40 23.89 22.47
C ASP A 166 -0.27 24.68 23.15
N PRO A 167 -0.49 25.21 24.38
CA PRO A 167 0.55 25.91 25.13
C PRO A 167 1.80 25.07 25.42
N GLU A 168 1.72 23.74 25.38
CA GLU A 168 2.84 22.82 25.56
C GLU A 168 3.65 22.57 24.27
N GLY A 169 3.27 23.21 23.16
CA GLY A 169 3.94 23.06 21.87
C GLY A 169 3.57 21.79 21.11
N LYS A 170 2.50 21.09 21.50
CA LYS A 170 2.01 19.88 20.83
C LYS A 170 0.76 20.19 19.98
N PRO A 171 0.49 19.43 18.91
CA PRO A 171 -0.77 19.53 18.19
C PRO A 171 -1.96 19.25 19.11
N ALA A 172 -2.93 20.16 19.13
CA ALA A 172 -4.24 20.00 19.75
C ALA A 172 -5.29 19.57 18.71
N TYR A 173 -5.23 20.19 17.53
CA TYR A 173 -6.11 19.90 16.40
C TYR A 173 -5.32 20.03 15.09
N LEU A 174 -5.68 19.25 14.08
CA LEU A 174 -5.14 19.38 12.73
C LEU A 174 -6.14 18.94 11.68
N ASN A 175 -6.02 19.47 10.47
CA ASN A 175 -6.72 18.94 9.31
C ASN A 175 -5.82 17.99 8.53
N LEU A 176 -6.40 16.89 8.06
CA LEU A 176 -5.78 15.91 7.18
C LEU A 176 -6.53 15.89 5.86
N ARG A 177 -5.81 16.11 4.76
CA ARG A 177 -6.28 15.85 3.40
C ARG A 177 -5.65 14.56 2.89
N ILE A 178 -6.50 13.67 2.39
CA ILE A 178 -6.12 12.41 1.78
C ILE A 178 -6.57 12.49 0.33
N SER A 179 -5.63 12.41 -0.60
CA SER A 179 -5.95 12.38 -2.02
C SER A 179 -5.33 11.18 -2.70
N LEU A 180 -5.99 10.69 -3.73
CA LEU A 180 -5.47 9.67 -4.61
C LEU A 180 -5.56 10.16 -6.04
N HIS A 181 -4.43 10.13 -6.74
CA HIS A 181 -4.33 10.43 -8.16
C HIS A 181 -3.79 9.24 -8.93
N ARG A 182 -4.26 9.06 -10.17
CA ARG A 182 -3.65 8.07 -11.06
C ARG A 182 -2.23 8.50 -11.40
N TYR A 183 -1.30 7.58 -11.26
CA TYR A 183 0.12 7.81 -11.51
C TYR A 183 0.74 6.58 -12.18
N PRO A 184 0.56 6.41 -13.50
CA PRO A 184 0.97 5.21 -14.23
C PRO A 184 2.46 4.87 -14.13
N LYS A 185 3.29 5.84 -13.77
CA LYS A 185 4.74 5.65 -13.56
C LYS A 185 5.07 4.91 -12.25
N ALA A 186 4.12 4.78 -11.32
CA ALA A 186 4.29 3.99 -10.11
C ALA A 186 4.17 2.49 -10.41
N ILE A 187 5.28 1.87 -10.77
CA ILE A 187 5.34 0.45 -11.15
C ILE A 187 5.75 -0.49 -10.00
N SER A 188 5.69 -0.03 -8.76
CA SER A 188 6.05 -0.83 -7.59
C SER A 188 4.81 -1.44 -6.93
N ALA A 189 4.94 -2.67 -6.40
CA ALA A 189 3.87 -3.33 -5.67
C ALA A 189 3.59 -2.70 -4.28
N GLN A 190 4.57 -1.98 -3.73
CA GLN A 190 4.46 -1.21 -2.48
C GLN A 190 4.96 0.22 -2.72
N ALA A 191 4.82 1.10 -1.73
CA ALA A 191 5.28 2.47 -1.82
C ALA A 191 6.76 2.55 -2.20
N GLY A 192 7.08 3.35 -3.22
CA GLY A 192 8.46 3.64 -3.58
C GLY A 192 9.20 4.41 -2.47
N ARG A 193 10.52 4.20 -2.38
CA ARG A 193 11.40 4.95 -1.47
C ARG A 193 11.30 6.45 -1.74
N PRO A 194 11.23 7.29 -0.69
CA PRO A 194 11.40 8.73 -0.86
C PRO A 194 12.82 9.06 -1.36
N GLY A 195 12.99 10.20 -2.01
CA GLY A 195 14.30 10.72 -2.45
C GLY A 195 15.07 11.45 -1.34
N TYR A 196 14.64 11.28 -0.09
CA TYR A 196 15.19 11.94 1.09
C TYR A 196 15.49 10.92 2.17
N LEU A 197 16.50 11.19 2.98
CA LEU A 197 16.82 10.42 4.17
C LEU A 197 15.87 10.82 5.31
N SER A 198 15.44 9.86 6.12
CA SER A 198 14.66 10.14 7.33
C SER A 198 15.44 11.08 8.26
N PRO A 199 14.81 12.16 8.77
CA PRO A 199 15.44 13.07 9.71
C PRO A 199 15.60 12.47 11.12
N GLU A 200 14.97 11.33 11.41
CA GLU A 200 14.99 10.69 12.74
C GLU A 200 16.16 9.71 12.95
N ALA A 201 16.96 9.44 11.93
CA ALA A 201 18.12 8.57 12.11
C ALA A 201 19.24 9.29 12.88
N GLU A 202 20.08 8.51 13.56
CA GLU A 202 21.20 9.03 14.35
C GLU A 202 22.10 9.99 13.55
N GLY A 203 22.41 11.14 14.15
CA GLY A 203 23.22 12.20 13.52
C GLY A 203 22.47 13.05 12.48
N ARG A 204 21.14 12.91 12.36
CA ARG A 204 20.30 13.70 11.45
C ARG A 204 19.31 14.57 12.22
N SER A 205 18.79 15.59 11.55
CA SER A 205 17.78 16.49 12.09
C SER A 205 16.91 17.05 10.96
N CYS A 206 15.79 17.67 11.34
CA CYS A 206 14.90 18.34 10.40
C CYS A 206 15.43 19.69 9.89
N GLU A 207 16.46 20.26 10.52
CA GLU A 207 17.05 21.56 10.14
C GLU A 207 17.78 21.49 8.79
N LYS A 208 18.16 20.29 8.36
CA LYS A 208 18.86 20.07 7.09
C LYS A 208 18.19 18.93 6.31
N VAL A 209 17.62 19.27 5.16
CA VAL A 209 17.11 18.28 4.22
C VAL A 209 18.27 17.53 3.59
N LEU A 210 18.29 16.21 3.77
CA LEU A 210 19.30 15.33 3.20
C LEU A 210 18.67 14.51 2.09
N LYS A 211 19.16 14.68 0.87
CA LYS A 211 18.77 13.83 -0.27
C LYS A 211 19.44 12.47 -0.15
N GLY A 212 18.74 11.43 -0.54
CA GLY A 212 19.25 10.06 -0.48
C GLY A 212 18.12 9.06 -0.29
N LYS A 213 18.48 7.82 0.01
CA LYS A 213 17.52 6.77 0.33
C LYS A 213 18.00 6.05 1.58
N ASP A 214 17.12 5.85 2.55
CA ASP A 214 17.48 5.13 3.76
C ASP A 214 17.86 3.67 3.47
N PRO A 215 18.75 3.06 4.27
CA PRO A 215 19.11 1.64 4.14
C PRO A 215 17.89 0.74 4.01
N LEU A 216 17.98 -0.26 3.13
CA LEU A 216 16.93 -1.26 2.99
C LEU A 216 16.79 -2.08 4.28
N MET A 217 15.56 -2.34 4.68
CA MET A 217 15.26 -3.26 5.77
C MET A 217 14.99 -4.65 5.19
N ARG A 218 15.65 -5.69 5.70
CA ARG A 218 15.34 -7.09 5.33
C ARG A 218 15.10 -7.94 6.56
N ARG A 219 14.35 -9.01 6.32
CA ARG A 219 14.09 -10.05 7.31
C ARG A 219 15.12 -11.17 7.14
N ASN A 220 15.83 -11.54 8.21
CA ASN A 220 16.71 -12.70 8.19
C ASN A 220 15.90 -14.00 8.26
N LYS A 221 16.58 -15.15 8.17
CA LYS A 221 15.93 -16.48 8.25
C LYS A 221 15.20 -16.73 9.58
N GLN A 222 15.61 -16.04 10.64
CA GLN A 222 15.03 -16.14 11.98
C GLN A 222 13.83 -15.19 12.17
N GLY A 223 13.49 -14.39 11.16
CA GLY A 223 12.36 -13.47 11.22
C GLY A 223 12.70 -12.08 11.79
N SER A 224 13.96 -11.80 12.12
CA SER A 224 14.39 -10.50 12.64
C SER A 224 14.71 -9.52 11.51
N TRP A 225 14.43 -8.24 11.75
CA TRP A 225 14.69 -7.15 10.81
C TRP A 225 16.09 -6.57 10.99
N TYR A 226 16.79 -6.29 9.88
CA TYR A 226 18.11 -5.64 9.87
C TYR A 226 18.27 -4.69 8.68
N LYS A 227 19.12 -3.67 8.85
CA LYS A 227 19.48 -2.69 7.81
C LYS A 227 20.57 -3.27 6.90
N ILE A 228 20.45 -3.08 5.59
CA ILE A 228 21.49 -3.37 4.61
C ILE A 228 22.25 -2.09 4.30
N GLN A 229 23.55 -2.08 4.57
CA GLN A 229 24.45 -1.05 4.05
C GLN A 229 24.65 -1.33 2.56
N GLU A 230 24.17 -0.43 1.71
CA GLU A 230 24.45 -0.42 0.26
C GLU A 230 25.80 0.27 -0.01
#